data_AF-A0A4V2BKV4-F1
#
_entry.id   AF-A0A4V2BKV4-F1
#
_cell.length_a   1.000
_cell.length_b   1.000
_cell.length_c   1.000
_cell.angle_alpha   90.00
_cell.angle_beta   90.00
_cell.angle_gamma   90.00
#
_symmetry.space_group_name_H-M   'P 1'
#
loop_
_entity.id
_entity.type
_entity.pdbx_description
1 polymer ?
#
loop_
_entity_poly.entity_id
_entity_poly.type
_entity_poly.pdbx_seq_one_letter_code
_entity_poly.pdbx_strand_id
1 'polypeptide(L)'
;MLMLSALNIAEAAPPADHPILGIWKLSLPDLGCSETYRFRADGTTLVTSAQEVSESEFRIPAKPSAKGFYRLEDRIVKDNGKKDCAGAIMKPGTTATNFIRFHPSGALFLMCADETMDTCIGPFERVQGEEA
;
A
#
# COMPACT_ATOMS: atom_id res chain seq x y z
N MET A 1 22.52 -16.32 33.16
CA MET A 1 22.23 -15.02 32.53
C MET A 1 22.36 -15.21 31.02
N LEU A 2 21.29 -15.60 30.34
CA LEU A 2 21.28 -15.70 28.87
C LEU A 2 20.87 -14.33 28.32
N MET A 3 21.75 -13.69 27.55
CA MET A 3 21.35 -12.57 26.70
C MET A 3 20.56 -13.13 25.51
N LEU A 4 19.26 -12.85 25.44
CA LEU A 4 18.52 -12.99 24.20
C LEU A 4 18.96 -11.83 23.29
N SER A 5 19.81 -12.13 22.32
CA SER A 5 20.03 -11.23 21.18
C SER A 5 18.70 -11.11 20.43
N ALA A 6 18.11 -9.92 20.42
CA ALA A 6 17.00 -9.62 19.54
C ALA A 6 17.50 -9.74 18.09
N LEU A 7 17.06 -10.80 17.40
CA LEU A 7 17.08 -10.81 15.95
C LEU A 7 16.17 -9.66 15.51
N ASN A 8 16.77 -8.54 15.10
CA ASN A 8 16.12 -7.63 14.18
C ASN A 8 15.90 -8.44 12.91
N ILE A 9 14.74 -9.09 12.81
CA ILE A 9 14.26 -9.60 11.54
C ILE A 9 14.06 -8.35 10.71
N ALA A 10 15.05 -8.02 9.88
CA ALA A 10 14.86 -7.08 8.78
C ALA A 10 13.63 -7.59 8.04
N GLU A 11 12.55 -6.84 8.14
CA GLU A 11 11.25 -7.35 7.74
C GLU A 11 11.27 -7.54 6.23
N ALA A 12 11.08 -8.79 5.80
CA ALA A 12 11.40 -9.18 4.45
C ALA A 12 10.52 -8.43 3.46
N ALA A 13 11.16 -7.79 2.48
CA ALA A 13 10.48 -7.26 1.32
C ALA A 13 9.59 -8.36 0.68
N PRO A 14 8.47 -7.99 0.04
CA PRO A 14 7.60 -8.97 -0.57
C PRO A 14 8.35 -9.82 -1.61
N PRO A 15 7.93 -11.09 -1.85
CA PRO A 15 8.43 -11.88 -2.96
C PRO A 15 8.36 -11.10 -4.28
N ALA A 16 9.33 -11.31 -5.17
CA ALA A 16 9.43 -10.57 -6.44
C ALA A 16 8.21 -10.77 -7.38
N ASP A 17 7.45 -11.84 -7.17
CA ASP A 17 6.22 -12.17 -7.89
C ASP A 17 4.94 -11.80 -7.11
N HIS A 18 5.06 -11.07 -5.99
CA HIS A 18 3.90 -10.69 -5.18
C HIS A 18 2.94 -9.80 -5.99
N PRO A 19 1.62 -10.08 -5.98
CA PRO A 19 0.66 -9.38 -6.83
C PRO A 19 0.56 -7.87 -6.56
N ILE A 20 0.98 -7.40 -5.37
CA ILE A 20 0.96 -5.96 -5.04
C ILE A 20 1.98 -5.15 -5.84
N LEU A 21 3.07 -5.76 -6.29
CA LEU A 21 4.17 -5.03 -6.93
C LEU A 21 3.72 -4.40 -8.25
N GLY A 22 4.25 -3.21 -8.52
CA GLY A 22 3.91 -2.39 -9.68
C GLY A 22 3.17 -1.10 -9.33
N ILE A 23 2.58 -0.49 -10.36
CA ILE A 23 1.91 0.80 -10.26
C ILE A 23 0.40 0.61 -10.33
N TRP A 24 -0.30 1.28 -9.43
CA TRP A 24 -1.74 1.21 -9.27
C TRP A 24 -2.34 2.61 -9.21
N LYS A 25 -3.49 2.77 -9.85
CA LYS A 25 -4.24 4.02 -9.84
C LYS A 25 -5.55 3.83 -9.10
N LEU A 26 -5.85 4.73 -8.17
CA LEU A 26 -7.16 4.88 -7.55
C LEU A 26 -7.84 6.13 -8.12
N SER A 27 -9.03 5.97 -8.68
CA SER A 27 -9.84 7.12 -9.11
C SER A 27 -10.85 7.45 -8.01
N LEU A 28 -10.91 8.73 -7.61
CA LEU A 28 -11.84 9.27 -6.61
C LEU A 28 -12.80 10.24 -7.30
N PRO A 29 -13.84 9.74 -8.00
CA PRO A 29 -14.69 10.57 -8.86
C PRO A 29 -15.45 11.65 -8.09
N ASP A 30 -15.89 11.35 -6.87
CA ASP A 30 -16.61 12.31 -6.01
C ASP A 30 -15.73 13.51 -5.61
N LEU A 31 -14.41 13.34 -5.65
CA LEU A 31 -13.42 14.39 -5.39
C LEU A 31 -12.81 14.96 -6.68
N GLY A 32 -13.18 14.42 -7.85
CA GLY A 32 -12.55 14.76 -9.13
C GLY A 32 -11.04 14.53 -9.14
N CYS A 33 -10.54 13.55 -8.37
CA CYS A 33 -9.12 13.34 -8.10
C CYS A 33 -8.69 11.91 -8.44
N SER A 34 -7.39 11.67 -8.51
CA SER A 34 -6.83 10.33 -8.61
C SER A 34 -5.52 10.26 -7.85
N GLU A 35 -5.25 9.06 -7.34
CA GLU A 35 -4.02 8.74 -6.63
C GLU A 35 -3.26 7.68 -7.41
N THR A 36 -1.93 7.72 -7.36
CA THR A 36 -1.05 6.71 -7.95
C THR A 36 -0.14 6.14 -6.87
N TYR A 37 -0.13 4.82 -6.76
CA TYR A 37 0.66 4.06 -5.80
C TYR A 37 1.64 3.18 -6.55
N ARG A 38 2.94 3.37 -6.31
CA ARG A 38 3.98 2.46 -6.79
C ARG A 38 4.47 1.61 -5.63
N PHE A 39 4.23 0.30 -5.66
CA PHE A 39 4.80 -0.66 -4.71
C PHE A 39 6.05 -1.29 -5.32
N ARG A 40 7.20 -1.08 -4.67
CA ARG A 40 8.50 -1.58 -5.13
C ARG A 40 8.89 -2.87 -4.41
N ALA A 41 9.73 -3.66 -5.08
CA ALA A 41 10.22 -4.94 -4.57
C ALA A 41 11.18 -4.81 -3.36
N ASP A 42 11.62 -3.59 -3.03
CA ASP A 42 12.45 -3.31 -1.85
C ASP A 42 11.62 -3.02 -0.59
N GLY A 43 10.29 -3.11 -0.66
CA GLY A 43 9.40 -2.81 0.46
C GLY A 43 9.10 -1.32 0.64
N THR A 44 9.31 -0.49 -0.39
CA THR A 44 8.92 0.93 -0.37
C THR A 44 7.72 1.23 -1.26
N THR A 45 6.95 2.25 -0.89
CA THR A 45 5.95 2.85 -1.76
C THR A 45 6.32 4.27 -2.16
N LEU A 46 5.84 4.69 -3.32
CA LEU A 46 5.73 6.11 -3.68
C LEU A 46 4.27 6.38 -4.02
N VAL A 47 3.68 7.35 -3.34
CA VAL A 47 2.29 7.76 -3.54
C VAL A 47 2.26 9.20 -4.03
N THR A 48 1.47 9.44 -5.07
CA THR A 48 1.11 10.79 -5.53
C THR A 48 -0.40 10.94 -5.41
N SER A 49 -0.86 11.92 -4.63
CA SER A 49 -2.27 12.22 -4.40
C SER A 49 -2.48 13.74 -4.47
N ALA A 50 -3.14 14.22 -5.53
CA ALA A 50 -3.22 15.66 -5.82
C ALA A 50 -1.85 16.37 -5.81
N GLN A 51 -1.53 17.14 -4.76
CA GLN A 51 -0.23 17.81 -4.60
C GLN A 51 0.73 17.05 -3.67
N GLU A 52 0.22 16.09 -2.90
CA GLU A 52 1.01 15.22 -2.04
C GLU A 52 1.93 14.33 -2.87
N VAL A 53 3.16 14.19 -2.40
CA VAL A 53 4.09 13.14 -2.80
C VAL A 53 4.69 12.58 -1.53
N SER A 54 4.41 11.31 -1.26
CA SER A 54 4.86 10.61 -0.05
C SER A 54 5.57 9.30 -0.38
N GLU A 55 6.53 8.95 0.47
CA GLU A 55 7.22 7.65 0.45
C GLU A 55 6.93 6.93 1.77
N SER A 56 6.59 5.65 1.69
CA SER A 56 6.43 4.78 2.86
C SER A 56 7.34 3.55 2.77
N GLU A 57 7.63 2.97 3.92
CA GLU A 57 8.01 1.55 4.02
C GLU A 57 6.74 0.73 4.21
N PHE A 58 6.62 -0.42 3.55
CA PHE A 58 5.45 -1.30 3.70
C PHE A 58 5.84 -2.76 3.95
N ARG A 59 4.93 -3.49 4.60
CA ARG A 59 5.03 -4.92 4.88
C ARG A 59 3.77 -5.61 4.46
N ILE A 60 3.95 -6.75 3.78
CA ILE A 60 2.84 -7.57 3.31
C ILE A 60 3.29 -9.04 3.28
N PRO A 61 2.51 -9.99 3.80
CA PRO A 61 2.88 -11.40 3.79
C PRO A 61 2.86 -11.96 2.36
N ALA A 62 3.72 -12.94 2.10
CA ALA A 62 3.79 -13.62 0.79
C ALA A 62 2.47 -14.32 0.37
N LYS A 63 1.58 -14.61 1.31
CA LYS A 63 0.31 -15.32 1.09
C LYS A 63 -0.82 -14.60 1.81
N PRO A 64 -2.05 -14.68 1.29
CA PRO A 64 -3.20 -14.10 1.96
C PRO A 64 -3.61 -14.94 3.18
N SER A 65 -4.46 -14.37 4.03
CA SER A 65 -5.17 -15.07 5.08
C SER A 65 -6.08 -16.16 4.50
N ALA A 66 -6.64 -17.01 5.38
CA ALA A 66 -7.64 -18.01 4.98
C ALA A 66 -8.90 -17.39 4.34
N LYS A 67 -9.17 -16.11 4.62
CA LYS A 67 -10.26 -15.35 4.00
C LYS A 67 -9.88 -14.76 2.66
N GLY A 68 -8.61 -14.84 2.26
CA GLY A 68 -8.11 -14.34 0.97
C GLY A 68 -7.63 -12.89 0.99
N PHE A 69 -7.43 -12.28 2.16
CA PHE A 69 -6.93 -10.91 2.30
C PHE A 69 -5.44 -10.89 2.63
N TYR A 70 -4.72 -9.91 2.10
CA TYR A 70 -3.34 -9.63 2.51
C TYR A 70 -3.35 -8.47 3.49
N ARG A 71 -2.77 -8.64 4.67
CA ARG A 71 -2.57 -7.54 5.61
C ARG A 71 -1.39 -6.68 5.14
N LEU A 72 -1.66 -5.43 4.80
CA LEU A 72 -0.69 -4.42 4.40
C LEU A 72 -0.49 -3.46 5.58
N GLU A 73 0.71 -3.39 6.11
CA GLU A 73 1.12 -2.33 7.02
C GLU A 73 2.00 -1.35 6.25
N ASP A 74 1.80 -0.06 6.44
CA ASP A 74 2.68 0.97 5.89
C ASP A 74 3.04 2.02 6.95
N ARG A 75 4.20 2.64 6.75
CA ARG A 75 4.69 3.75 7.56
C ARG A 75 5.30 4.81 6.67
N ILE A 76 4.73 6.01 6.71
CA ILE A 76 5.25 7.16 5.94
C ILE A 76 6.63 7.53 6.46
N VAL A 77 7.62 7.55 5.58
CA VAL A 77 9.01 7.94 5.89
C VAL A 77 9.35 9.33 5.36
N LYS A 78 8.70 9.76 4.27
CA LYS A 78 8.84 11.12 3.72
C LYS A 78 7.49 11.60 3.19
N ASP A 79 7.29 12.91 3.29
CA ASP A 79 6.14 13.61 2.73
C ASP A 79 6.56 15.03 2.34
N ASN A 80 5.94 15.59 1.29
CA ASN A 80 6.27 16.93 0.79
C ASN A 80 5.48 18.08 1.48
N GLY A 81 4.64 17.75 2.47
CA GLY A 81 3.84 18.68 3.27
C GLY A 81 2.65 19.29 2.51
N LYS A 82 2.24 18.69 1.39
CA LYS A 82 1.11 19.16 0.58
C LYS A 82 -0.14 18.33 0.86
N LYS A 83 -1.26 18.80 0.31
CA LYS A 83 -2.56 18.18 0.51
C LYS A 83 -2.75 17.01 -0.47
N ASP A 84 -3.29 15.92 0.07
CA ASP A 84 -3.79 14.78 -0.67
C ASP A 84 -5.13 15.12 -1.37
N CYS A 85 -5.71 14.14 -2.09
CA CYS A 85 -7.02 14.26 -2.73
C CYS A 85 -8.15 14.61 -1.74
N ALA A 86 -8.08 14.16 -0.48
CA ALA A 86 -9.05 14.46 0.57
C ALA A 86 -8.79 15.79 1.29
N GLY A 87 -7.71 16.50 0.94
CA GLY A 87 -7.30 17.76 1.53
C GLY A 87 -6.50 17.63 2.83
N ALA A 88 -6.11 16.42 3.22
CA ALA A 88 -5.29 16.14 4.40
C ALA A 88 -3.80 16.31 4.10
N ILE A 89 -3.02 16.62 5.13
CA ILE A 89 -1.55 16.65 5.05
C ILE A 89 -1.04 15.49 5.88
N MET A 90 -0.41 14.52 5.22
CA MET A 90 0.17 13.36 5.87
C MET A 90 1.46 13.75 6.61
N LYS A 91 1.84 12.92 7.59
CA LYS A 91 3.01 13.19 8.43
C LYS A 91 3.95 11.99 8.41
N PRO A 92 5.27 12.21 8.26
CA PRO A 92 6.25 11.16 8.50
C PRO A 92 6.05 10.53 9.89
N GLY A 93 6.11 9.21 9.95
CA GLY A 93 5.82 8.42 11.14
C GLY A 93 4.37 7.95 11.27
N THR A 94 3.43 8.49 10.49
CA THR A 94 2.07 7.95 10.41
C THR A 94 2.11 6.52 9.88
N THR A 95 1.36 5.63 10.54
CA THR A 95 1.21 4.23 10.16
C THR A 95 -0.23 3.93 9.80
N ALA A 96 -0.47 3.09 8.80
CA ALA A 96 -1.78 2.49 8.59
C ALA A 96 -1.68 0.96 8.45
N THR A 97 -2.81 0.31 8.69
CA THR A 97 -3.00 -1.11 8.42
C THR A 97 -4.25 -1.24 7.58
N ASN A 98 -4.10 -1.84 6.41
CA ASN A 98 -5.20 -2.10 5.49
C ASN A 98 -5.17 -3.56 5.04
N PHE A 99 -6.27 -4.03 4.48
CA PHE A 99 -6.43 -5.42 4.04
C PHE A 99 -6.74 -5.45 2.55
N ILE A 100 -5.79 -5.97 1.77
CA ILE A 100 -5.86 -5.98 0.32
C ILE A 100 -6.57 -7.23 -0.16
N ARG A 101 -7.58 -7.06 -1.02
CA ARG A 101 -8.23 -8.14 -1.75
C ARG A 101 -8.03 -7.97 -3.24
N PHE A 102 -7.24 -8.85 -3.85
CA PHE A 102 -7.08 -8.90 -5.29
C PHE A 102 -8.29 -9.54 -5.97
N HIS A 103 -8.71 -8.95 -7.09
CA HIS A 103 -9.63 -9.59 -8.02
C HIS A 103 -8.89 -10.71 -8.78
N PRO A 104 -9.55 -11.83 -9.13
CA PRO A 104 -8.92 -12.95 -9.86
C PRO A 104 -8.25 -12.58 -11.20
N SER A 105 -8.60 -11.44 -11.80
CA SER A 105 -7.95 -10.95 -13.02
C SER A 105 -6.50 -10.48 -12.80
N GLY A 106 -6.08 -10.23 -11.56
CA GLY A 106 -4.74 -9.69 -11.24
C GLY A 106 -4.52 -8.22 -11.61
N ALA A 107 -5.51 -7.58 -12.21
CA ALA A 107 -5.47 -6.19 -12.67
C ALA A 107 -6.20 -5.21 -11.74
N LEU A 108 -6.90 -5.72 -10.71
CA LEU A 108 -7.68 -4.92 -9.77
C LEU A 108 -7.44 -5.39 -8.33
N PHE A 109 -7.49 -4.46 -7.38
CA PHE A 109 -7.67 -4.80 -5.97
C PHE A 109 -8.56 -3.80 -5.23
N LEU A 110 -9.08 -4.22 -4.08
CA LEU A 110 -9.72 -3.38 -3.07
C LEU A 110 -8.82 -3.29 -1.83
N MET A 111 -8.82 -2.13 -1.18
CA MET A 111 -8.14 -1.92 0.10
C MET A 111 -9.20 -1.68 1.16
N CYS A 112 -9.27 -2.57 2.16
CA CYS A 112 -10.33 -2.60 3.16
C CYS A 112 -9.80 -2.30 4.57
N ALA A 113 -10.68 -1.85 5.46
CA ALA A 113 -10.34 -1.55 6.86
C ALA A 113 -10.08 -2.80 7.71
N ASP A 114 -10.68 -3.94 7.33
CA ASP A 114 -10.51 -5.24 7.96
C ASP A 114 -10.63 -6.37 6.92
N GLU A 115 -10.57 -7.64 7.36
CA GLU A 115 -10.78 -8.81 6.48
C GLU A 115 -12.26 -9.08 6.15
N THR A 116 -13.00 -8.02 5.89
CA THR A 116 -14.36 -8.03 5.34
C THR A 116 -14.41 -7.14 4.08
N MET A 117 -15.56 -7.10 3.41
CA MET A 117 -15.78 -6.21 2.27
C MET A 117 -16.72 -5.05 2.60
N ASP A 118 -16.97 -4.79 3.89
CA ASP A 118 -17.98 -3.83 4.34
C ASP A 118 -17.49 -2.38 4.24
N THR A 119 -16.18 -2.16 4.37
CA THR A 119 -15.56 -0.83 4.27
C THR A 119 -14.26 -0.93 3.51
N CYS A 120 -14.33 -0.62 2.20
CA CYS A 120 -13.19 -0.66 1.29
C CYS A 120 -13.14 0.59 0.41
N ILE A 121 -11.94 0.93 -0.05
CA ILE A 121 -11.70 1.90 -1.11
C ILE A 121 -11.19 1.16 -2.36
N GLY A 122 -11.58 1.62 -3.54
CA GLY A 122 -11.20 1.03 -4.81
C GLY A 122 -12.30 1.10 -5.87
N PRO A 123 -12.08 0.41 -7.02
CA PRO A 123 -10.93 -0.44 -7.29
C PRO A 123 -9.65 0.38 -7.53
N PHE A 124 -8.53 -0.20 -7.11
CA PHE A 124 -7.22 0.16 -7.62
C PHE A 124 -6.99 -0.60 -8.91
N GLU A 125 -6.64 0.12 -9.97
CA GLU A 125 -6.41 -0.44 -11.29
C GLU A 125 -4.92 -0.47 -11.60
N ARG A 126 -4.44 -1.61 -12.11
CA ARG A 126 -3.04 -1.74 -12.50
C ARG A 126 -2.74 -0.85 -13.71
N VAL A 127 -1.74 0.01 -13.58
CA VAL A 127 -1.23 0.80 -14.71
C VAL A 127 -0.33 -0.11 -15.55
N GLN A 128 -0.62 -0.21 -16.85
CA GLN A 128 0.20 -0.97 -17.80
C GLN A 128 1.22 -0.05 -18.50
N GLY A 129 2.39 -0.57 -18.82
CA GLY A 129 3.38 0.11 -19.66
C GLY A 129 4.32 1.10 -18.98
N GLU A 130 4.19 1.32 -17.67
CA GLU A 130 5.19 1.99 -16.84
C GLU A 130 5.91 0.94 -16.00
N GLU A 131 7.22 0.77 -16.22
CA GLU A 131 8.04 -0.19 -15.46
C GLU A 131 8.14 0.24 -13.98
N ALA A 132 8.04 -0.76 -13.10
CA ALA A 132 8.09 -0.61 -11.64
C ALA A 132 9.48 -0.17 -11.15
#